data_AF-A0A0K9YVK5-F1
#
_entry.id   AF-A0A0K9YVK5-F1
#
_cell.length_a   1.000
_cell.length_b   1.000
_cell.length_c   1.000
_cell.angle_alpha   90.00
_cell.angle_beta   90.00
_cell.angle_gamma   90.00
#
_symmetry.space_group_name_H-M   'P 1'
#
loop_
_entity.id
_entity.type
_entity.pdbx_description
1 polymer ?
#
loop_
_entity_poly.entity_id
_entity_poly.type
_entity_poly.pdbx_seq_one_letter_code
_entity_poly.pdbx_strand_id
1 'polypeptide(L)'
;MENEFFPQLTPDSTLLSPDEQTQGEILDKEKFHDVYKLVEEDGLPYFARLNGRGEVELYLVFETVDAFSEQTRDAVSVEFKTYQNKLLAVIWTLTDPLQPLGFPLSFDIRAVDERFVALTILQQPFTTLHYLAYENGQMTHIYSEAIHFSADERIRANGMIRSLYDGTPESMPEEAEVREEDTQTISALSLPASVLEETGMAFVLEYNRMMATHGEEEAQHLLMSTVKQAVWVMRRHSRSEVRDSSFTVWAAEQAERLSLIVTPSLSHLFEVVHMSEDEANPFSRFLMTLPEFVQTEDAAPLQLGAFPLLRYENGQLYHLELDEIVQQHLAKLFTQAFPGILNPYM
;
A
#
# COMPACT_ATOMS: atom_id res chain seq x y z
N MET A 1 4.99 -36.44 2.56
CA MET A 1 3.88 -35.49 2.37
C MET A 1 4.27 -34.07 2.80
N GLU A 2 4.58 -33.74 4.05
CA GLU A 2 5.06 -32.36 4.39
C GLU A 2 6.37 -31.98 3.67
N ASN A 3 7.35 -32.87 3.60
CA ASN A 3 8.61 -32.64 2.88
C ASN A 3 8.45 -32.50 1.35
N GLU A 4 7.30 -32.86 0.76
CA GLU A 4 7.05 -32.68 -0.68
C GLU A 4 6.47 -31.29 -0.97
N PHE A 5 5.67 -30.78 -0.04
CA PHE A 5 5.09 -29.43 -0.14
C PHE A 5 6.16 -28.35 0.08
N PHE A 6 7.10 -28.57 1.00
CA PHE A 6 8.25 -27.70 1.26
C PHE A 6 9.51 -28.27 0.59
N PRO A 7 9.72 -28.02 -0.71
CA PRO A 7 10.93 -28.45 -1.39
C PRO A 7 12.17 -27.79 -0.77
N GLN A 8 13.34 -28.37 -1.03
CA GLN A 8 14.62 -27.74 -0.72
C GLN A 8 15.44 -27.65 -2.00
N LEU A 9 15.85 -26.44 -2.36
CA LEU A 9 16.82 -26.20 -3.41
C LEU A 9 18.18 -25.89 -2.80
N THR A 10 19.24 -26.28 -3.50
CA THR A 10 20.60 -25.86 -3.16
C THR A 10 20.90 -24.59 -3.96
N PRO A 11 21.10 -23.43 -3.30
CA PRO A 11 21.43 -22.20 -4.01
C PRO A 11 22.81 -22.29 -4.65
N ASP A 12 22.98 -21.61 -5.78
CA ASP A 12 24.29 -21.45 -6.40
C ASP A 12 25.04 -20.32 -5.69
N SER A 13 26.00 -20.70 -4.84
CA SER A 13 26.82 -19.77 -4.04
C SER A 13 27.63 -18.75 -4.85
N THR A 14 27.73 -18.91 -6.17
CA THR A 14 28.42 -17.96 -7.05
C THR A 14 27.54 -16.75 -7.41
N LEU A 15 26.23 -16.85 -7.20
CA LEU A 15 25.28 -15.79 -7.53
C LEU A 15 25.33 -14.67 -6.48
N LEU A 16 25.65 -13.47 -6.96
CA LEU A 16 25.74 -12.25 -6.15
C LEU A 16 24.49 -11.37 -6.33
N SER A 17 24.15 -10.64 -5.28
CA SER A 17 23.02 -9.72 -5.23
C SER A 17 23.48 -8.27 -5.28
N PRO A 18 22.75 -7.36 -5.94
CA PRO A 18 22.97 -5.93 -5.76
C PRO A 18 22.83 -5.55 -4.28
N ASP A 19 23.60 -4.56 -3.84
CA ASP A 19 23.61 -4.08 -2.47
C ASP A 19 23.83 -2.55 -2.42
N GLU A 20 23.96 -2.00 -1.22
CA GLU A 20 24.20 -0.56 -1.02
C GLU A 20 25.45 -0.04 -1.75
N GLN A 21 26.46 -0.90 -2.02
CA GLN A 21 27.68 -0.50 -2.71
C GLN A 21 27.50 -0.40 -4.22
N THR A 22 26.51 -1.10 -4.77
CA THR A 22 26.19 -1.02 -6.19
C THR A 22 25.10 0.00 -6.50
N GLN A 23 24.51 0.62 -5.49
CA GLN A 23 23.46 1.62 -5.66
C GLN A 23 23.98 2.87 -6.38
N GLY A 24 23.29 3.28 -7.45
CA GLY A 24 23.69 4.34 -8.36
C GLY A 24 24.78 3.94 -9.36
N GLU A 25 25.30 2.71 -9.28
CA GLU A 25 26.44 2.25 -10.07
C GLU A 25 26.01 1.27 -11.16
N ILE A 26 26.86 1.15 -12.19
CA ILE A 26 26.71 0.12 -13.23
C ILE A 26 27.14 -1.23 -12.65
N LEU A 27 26.26 -2.21 -12.72
CA LEU A 27 26.53 -3.58 -12.33
C LEU A 27 27.58 -4.22 -13.24
N ASP A 28 28.63 -4.75 -12.63
CA ASP A 28 29.69 -5.49 -13.32
C ASP A 28 29.12 -6.74 -14.02
N LYS A 29 29.22 -6.77 -15.35
CA LYS A 29 28.64 -7.80 -16.21
C LYS A 29 29.19 -9.20 -15.95
N GLU A 30 30.44 -9.33 -15.49
CA GLU A 30 31.01 -10.64 -15.15
C GLU A 30 30.45 -11.15 -13.82
N LYS A 31 30.28 -10.26 -12.84
CA LYS A 31 29.78 -10.60 -11.50
C LYS A 31 28.29 -10.88 -11.47
N PHE A 32 27.50 -10.10 -12.21
CA PHE A 32 26.05 -10.18 -12.28
C PHE A 32 25.55 -10.81 -13.59
N HIS A 33 26.37 -11.70 -14.19
CA HIS A 33 26.13 -12.27 -15.51
C HIS A 33 24.75 -12.93 -15.66
N ASP A 34 24.22 -13.52 -14.60
CA ASP A 34 22.92 -14.19 -14.59
C ASP A 34 21.75 -13.19 -14.61
N VAL A 35 21.89 -12.04 -13.93
CA VAL A 35 20.94 -10.92 -14.03
C VAL A 35 20.96 -10.35 -15.44
N TYR A 36 22.16 -10.15 -16.01
CA TYR A 36 22.31 -9.74 -17.41
C TYR A 36 21.65 -10.72 -18.37
N LYS A 37 21.81 -12.03 -18.13
CA LYS A 37 21.16 -13.05 -18.95
C LYS A 37 19.63 -12.95 -18.93
N LEU A 38 19.03 -12.82 -17.74
CA LEU A 38 17.57 -12.74 -17.59
C LEU A 38 16.96 -11.53 -18.31
N VAL A 39 17.67 -10.40 -18.37
CA VAL A 39 17.18 -9.20 -19.04
C VAL A 39 17.55 -9.16 -20.52
N GLU A 40 18.80 -9.47 -20.88
CA GLU A 40 19.28 -9.35 -22.26
C GLU A 40 18.79 -10.50 -23.15
N GLU A 41 18.87 -11.75 -22.65
CA GLU A 41 18.55 -12.93 -23.45
C GLU A 41 17.08 -13.31 -23.32
N ASP A 42 16.57 -13.32 -22.08
CA ASP A 42 15.18 -13.73 -21.81
C ASP A 42 14.19 -12.54 -21.91
N GLY A 43 14.69 -11.31 -22.00
CA GLY A 43 13.89 -10.12 -22.23
C GLY A 43 12.92 -9.80 -21.08
N LEU A 44 13.26 -10.20 -19.84
CA LEU A 44 12.35 -10.09 -18.71
C LEU A 44 12.43 -8.70 -18.05
N PRO A 45 11.37 -7.88 -18.11
CA PRO A 45 11.33 -6.57 -17.45
C PRO A 45 11.09 -6.70 -15.93
N TYR A 46 10.69 -7.87 -15.45
CA TYR A 46 10.51 -8.17 -14.04
C TYR A 46 10.64 -9.67 -13.80
N PHE A 47 11.25 -10.06 -12.68
CA PHE A 47 11.46 -11.47 -12.34
C PHE A 47 11.75 -11.66 -10.84
N ALA A 48 11.60 -12.90 -10.39
CA ALA A 48 12.09 -13.36 -9.09
C ALA A 48 13.36 -14.19 -9.29
N ARG A 49 14.32 -14.08 -8.38
CA ARG A 49 15.62 -14.76 -8.45
C ARG A 49 16.00 -15.32 -7.08
N LEU A 50 16.47 -16.56 -7.05
CA LEU A 50 17.09 -17.16 -5.86
C LEU A 50 18.58 -16.82 -5.85
N ASN A 51 19.04 -16.09 -4.83
CA ASN A 51 20.43 -15.68 -4.73
C ASN A 51 21.34 -16.79 -4.16
N GLY A 52 22.66 -16.55 -4.11
CA GLY A 52 23.62 -17.53 -3.60
C GLY A 52 23.54 -17.81 -2.09
N ARG A 53 22.76 -17.03 -1.34
CA ARG A 53 22.44 -17.25 0.07
C ARG A 53 21.17 -18.08 0.28
N GLY A 54 20.42 -18.36 -0.79
CA GLY A 54 19.14 -19.04 -0.72
C GLY A 54 17.96 -18.12 -0.36
N GLU A 55 18.13 -16.81 -0.50
CA GLU A 55 17.06 -15.82 -0.33
C GLU A 55 16.46 -15.50 -1.69
N VAL A 56 15.15 -15.23 -1.74
CA VAL A 56 14.51 -14.77 -2.96
C VAL A 56 14.52 -13.24 -3.00
N GLU A 57 14.84 -12.74 -4.18
CA GLU A 57 14.87 -11.33 -4.54
C GLU A 57 13.94 -11.08 -5.71
N LEU A 58 13.36 -9.89 -5.74
CA LEU A 58 12.51 -9.41 -6.82
C LEU A 58 13.23 -8.33 -7.60
N TYR A 59 12.99 -8.26 -8.91
CA TYR A 59 13.63 -7.30 -9.79
C TYR A 59 12.57 -6.61 -10.65
N LEU A 60 12.66 -5.28 -10.76
CA LEU A 60 12.00 -4.47 -11.77
C LEU A 60 13.08 -3.78 -12.62
N VAL A 61 12.98 -3.93 -13.94
CA VAL A 61 13.96 -3.44 -14.89
C VAL A 61 13.30 -2.44 -15.83
N PHE A 62 13.75 -1.19 -15.75
CA PHE A 62 13.28 -0.07 -16.54
C PHE A 62 14.20 0.17 -17.74
N GLU A 63 13.67 0.78 -18.79
CA GLU A 63 14.46 1.14 -19.98
C GLU A 63 15.54 2.19 -19.65
N THR A 64 15.23 3.12 -18.75
CA THR A 64 16.15 4.18 -18.31
C THR A 64 15.87 4.57 -16.85
N VAL A 65 16.82 5.29 -16.24
CA VAL A 65 16.64 5.90 -14.90
C VAL A 65 15.53 6.97 -14.91
N ASP A 66 15.35 7.67 -16.04
CA ASP A 66 14.27 8.64 -16.20
C ASP A 66 12.91 7.93 -16.25
N ALA A 67 12.80 6.81 -16.97
CA ALA A 67 11.59 5.99 -17.01
C ALA A 67 11.22 5.47 -15.63
N PHE A 68 12.22 5.06 -14.83
CA PHE A 68 12.01 4.75 -13.42
C PHE A 68 11.46 5.96 -12.63
N SER A 69 12.03 7.14 -12.80
CA SER A 69 11.59 8.35 -12.07
C SER A 69 10.16 8.79 -12.44
N GLU A 70 9.72 8.49 -13.65
CA GLU A 70 8.34 8.66 -14.09
C GLU A 70 7.43 7.53 -13.58
N GLN A 71 7.98 6.31 -13.45
CA GLN A 71 7.23 5.09 -13.18
C GLN A 71 7.32 4.56 -11.74
N THR A 72 8.00 5.24 -10.83
CA THR A 72 8.07 4.82 -9.43
C THR A 72 8.27 6.06 -8.59
N ARG A 73 7.16 6.77 -8.33
CA ARG A 73 7.17 7.95 -7.45
C ARG A 73 6.86 7.60 -6.01
N ASP A 74 6.11 6.53 -5.76
CA ASP A 74 5.65 6.16 -4.42
C ASP A 74 5.70 4.64 -4.20
N ALA A 75 5.72 4.27 -2.90
CA ALA A 75 5.89 2.95 -2.30
C ALA A 75 5.42 1.74 -3.12
N VAL A 76 6.17 0.64 -3.01
CA VAL A 76 5.84 -0.62 -3.67
C VAL A 76 5.32 -1.65 -2.66
N SER A 77 4.26 -2.34 -3.05
CA SER A 77 3.76 -3.51 -2.34
C SER A 77 3.71 -4.73 -3.24
N VAL A 78 3.70 -5.91 -2.62
CA VAL A 78 3.53 -7.19 -3.30
C VAL A 78 2.25 -7.82 -2.80
N GLU A 79 1.32 -8.11 -3.72
CA GLU A 79 0.05 -8.74 -3.43
C GLU A 79 -0.03 -10.12 -4.07
N PHE A 80 -0.50 -11.13 -3.33
CA PHE A 80 -0.67 -12.48 -3.84
C PHE A 80 -2.11 -12.73 -4.30
N LYS A 81 -2.25 -13.22 -5.53
CA LYS A 81 -3.53 -13.63 -6.13
C LYS A 81 -3.37 -15.00 -6.79
N THR A 82 -4.47 -15.66 -7.11
CA THR A 82 -4.45 -16.87 -7.94
C THR A 82 -5.14 -16.60 -9.27
N TYR A 83 -4.54 -17.05 -10.38
CA TYR A 83 -5.10 -16.90 -11.72
C TYR A 83 -4.75 -18.12 -12.57
N GLN A 84 -5.74 -18.70 -13.26
CA GLN A 84 -5.54 -19.85 -14.15
C GLN A 84 -4.66 -20.98 -13.55
N ASN A 85 -4.95 -21.38 -12.30
CA ASN A 85 -4.18 -22.39 -11.54
C ASN A 85 -2.71 -22.04 -11.27
N LYS A 86 -2.34 -20.76 -11.33
CA LYS A 86 -1.04 -20.25 -10.91
C LYS A 86 -1.20 -19.29 -9.74
N LEU A 87 -0.14 -19.17 -8.94
CA LEU A 87 -0.01 -18.06 -8.00
C LEU A 87 0.57 -16.87 -8.76
N LEU A 88 0.02 -15.70 -8.55
CA LEU A 88 0.58 -14.43 -8.98
C LEU A 88 1.06 -13.66 -7.75
N ALA A 89 2.30 -13.17 -7.77
CA ALA A 89 2.76 -12.12 -6.89
C ALA A 89 2.84 -10.82 -7.71
N VAL A 90 1.89 -9.92 -7.50
CA VAL A 90 1.78 -8.67 -8.25
C VAL A 90 2.55 -7.59 -7.49
N ILE A 91 3.62 -7.10 -8.10
CA ILE A 91 4.35 -5.93 -7.60
C ILE A 91 3.61 -4.70 -8.09
N TRP A 92 3.11 -3.88 -7.17
CA TRP A 92 2.35 -2.67 -7.50
C TRP A 92 3.23 -1.43 -7.34
N THR A 93 3.42 -0.68 -8.42
CA THR A 93 4.07 0.64 -8.37
C THR A 93 3.03 1.75 -8.38
N LEU A 94 3.19 2.73 -7.50
CA LEU A 94 2.32 3.91 -7.42
C LEU A 94 2.83 5.03 -8.35
N THR A 95 2.66 4.83 -9.65
CA THR A 95 2.90 5.86 -10.68
C THR A 95 1.78 6.87 -10.73
N ASP A 96 0.58 6.34 -10.86
CA ASP A 96 -0.67 7.06 -10.75
C ASP A 96 -1.43 6.44 -9.59
N PRO A 97 -1.60 7.22 -8.51
CA PRO A 97 -2.73 7.26 -7.63
C PRO A 97 -3.78 6.28 -8.02
N LEU A 98 -4.55 6.62 -9.05
CA LEU A 98 -5.81 6.06 -9.45
C LEU A 98 -5.70 4.89 -10.45
N GLN A 99 -4.53 4.67 -11.03
CA GLN A 99 -4.26 3.63 -12.04
C GLN A 99 -2.85 3.05 -11.84
N PRO A 100 -2.66 2.21 -10.81
CA PRO A 100 -1.37 1.62 -10.51
C PRO A 100 -0.93 0.71 -11.65
N LEU A 101 0.38 0.72 -11.88
CA LEU A 101 0.99 -0.27 -12.75
C LEU A 101 1.33 -1.52 -11.92
N GLY A 102 0.84 -2.67 -12.36
CA GLY A 102 1.08 -3.96 -11.73
C GLY A 102 2.02 -4.83 -12.57
N PHE A 103 3.04 -5.41 -11.92
CA PHE A 103 4.00 -6.33 -12.53
C PHE A 103 3.80 -7.74 -11.96
N PRO A 104 3.05 -8.62 -12.64
CA PRO A 104 2.67 -9.93 -12.11
C PRO A 104 3.77 -10.99 -12.30
N LEU A 105 4.37 -11.45 -11.21
CA LEU A 105 5.22 -12.64 -11.20
C LEU A 105 4.35 -13.89 -11.11
N SER A 106 4.48 -14.80 -12.07
CA SER A 106 3.67 -16.01 -12.13
C SER A 106 4.45 -17.22 -11.65
N PHE A 107 3.85 -18.00 -10.74
CA PHE A 107 4.40 -19.23 -10.20
C PHE A 107 3.45 -20.41 -10.43
N ASP A 108 3.90 -21.41 -11.17
CA ASP A 108 3.30 -22.73 -11.22
C ASP A 108 3.67 -23.51 -9.95
N ILE A 109 2.75 -23.54 -8.99
CA ILE A 109 2.95 -24.18 -7.69
C ILE A 109 3.15 -25.70 -7.80
N ARG A 110 2.84 -26.33 -8.94
CA ARG A 110 3.16 -27.75 -9.14
C ARG A 110 4.64 -27.96 -9.46
N ALA A 111 5.29 -26.99 -10.10
CA ALA A 111 6.73 -27.02 -10.31
C ALA A 111 7.47 -26.86 -8.97
N VAL A 112 8.44 -27.74 -8.72
CA VAL A 112 9.21 -27.79 -7.47
C VAL A 112 9.94 -26.46 -7.24
N ASP A 113 10.60 -25.95 -8.28
CA ASP A 113 11.45 -24.78 -8.17
C ASP A 113 10.63 -23.50 -7.96
N GLU A 114 9.55 -23.33 -8.73
CA GLU A 114 8.67 -22.15 -8.58
C GLU A 114 7.91 -22.16 -7.25
N ARG A 115 7.49 -23.34 -6.76
CA ARG A 115 6.91 -23.47 -5.41
C ARG A 115 7.93 -23.14 -4.33
N PHE A 116 9.19 -23.56 -4.47
CA PHE A 116 10.25 -23.20 -3.54
C PHE A 116 10.42 -21.68 -3.47
N VAL A 117 10.50 -21.01 -4.62
CA VAL A 117 10.64 -19.56 -4.70
C VAL A 117 9.45 -18.85 -4.04
N ALA A 118 8.21 -19.23 -4.41
CA ALA A 118 7.00 -18.63 -3.82
C ALA A 118 6.92 -18.79 -2.30
N LEU A 119 7.26 -19.97 -1.77
CA LEU A 119 7.29 -20.21 -0.32
C LEU A 119 8.40 -19.40 0.36
N THR A 120 9.58 -19.30 -0.25
CA THR A 120 10.72 -18.59 0.32
C THR A 120 10.43 -17.10 0.48
N ILE A 121 9.77 -16.47 -0.51
CA ILE A 121 9.30 -15.08 -0.43
C ILE A 121 8.47 -14.83 0.84
N LEU A 122 7.61 -15.78 1.23
CA LEU A 122 6.75 -15.64 2.42
C LEU A 122 7.45 -15.98 3.74
N GLN A 123 8.50 -16.80 3.69
CA GLN A 123 9.18 -17.32 4.88
C GLN A 123 10.33 -16.43 5.35
N GLN A 124 11.00 -15.73 4.43
CA GLN A 124 12.04 -14.78 4.76
C GLN A 124 11.50 -13.61 5.62
N PRO A 125 12.34 -12.94 6.42
CA PRO A 125 11.90 -11.82 7.26
C PRO A 125 11.35 -10.67 6.40
N PHE A 126 12.02 -10.38 5.29
CA PHE A 126 11.65 -9.40 4.27
C PHE A 126 12.14 -9.88 2.90
N THR A 127 11.54 -9.38 1.83
CA THR A 127 11.94 -9.66 0.46
C THR A 127 12.50 -8.40 -0.18
N THR A 128 13.75 -8.48 -0.64
CA THR A 128 14.40 -7.36 -1.31
C THR A 128 13.85 -7.21 -2.72
N LEU A 129 13.46 -5.99 -3.06
CA LEU A 129 13.08 -5.58 -4.40
C LEU A 129 14.15 -4.64 -4.96
N HIS A 130 14.76 -5.03 -6.07
CA HIS A 130 15.80 -4.29 -6.76
C HIS A 130 15.25 -3.55 -7.97
N TYR A 131 15.58 -2.28 -8.10
CA TYR A 131 15.24 -1.44 -9.24
C TYR A 131 16.47 -1.26 -10.11
N LEU A 132 16.37 -1.71 -11.35
CA LEU A 132 17.46 -1.62 -12.32
C LEU A 132 17.01 -0.76 -13.52
N ALA A 133 17.94 -0.04 -14.13
CA ALA A 133 17.78 0.51 -15.47
C ALA A 133 18.70 -0.24 -16.43
N TYR A 134 18.18 -0.65 -17.59
CA TYR A 134 18.97 -1.29 -18.64
C TYR A 134 19.04 -0.41 -19.88
N GLU A 135 20.15 0.31 -20.02
CA GLU A 135 20.37 1.26 -21.11
C GLU A 135 21.69 0.92 -21.83
N ASN A 136 21.67 0.88 -23.17
CA ASN A 136 22.86 0.68 -24.01
C ASN A 136 23.73 -0.56 -23.64
N GLY A 137 23.11 -1.65 -23.18
CA GLY A 137 23.85 -2.87 -22.79
C GLY A 137 24.45 -2.83 -21.39
N GLN A 138 24.06 -1.86 -20.57
CA GLN A 138 24.54 -1.68 -19.20
C GLN A 138 23.37 -1.64 -18.23
N MET A 139 23.50 -2.35 -17.11
CA MET A 139 22.55 -2.30 -16.01
C MET A 139 23.04 -1.36 -14.93
N THR A 140 22.27 -0.32 -14.64
CA THR A 140 22.49 0.53 -13.47
C THR A 140 21.58 0.05 -12.35
N HIS A 141 22.14 -0.24 -11.18
CA HIS A 141 21.33 -0.48 -9.99
C HIS A 141 20.90 0.87 -9.43
N ILE A 142 19.60 1.15 -9.47
CA ILE A 142 19.05 2.45 -9.08
C ILE A 142 18.98 2.52 -7.54
N TYR A 143 18.25 1.60 -6.93
CA TYR A 143 18.17 1.37 -5.49
C TYR A 143 17.48 0.04 -5.20
N SER A 144 17.42 -0.31 -3.91
CA SER A 144 16.71 -1.49 -3.40
C SER A 144 15.82 -1.12 -2.22
N GLU A 145 14.70 -1.81 -2.06
CA GLU A 145 13.82 -1.67 -0.89
C GLU A 145 13.42 -3.03 -0.30
N ALA A 146 13.08 -3.02 0.99
CA ALA A 146 12.69 -4.22 1.72
C ALA A 146 11.17 -4.31 1.87
N ILE A 147 10.56 -5.31 1.23
CA ILE A 147 9.14 -5.61 1.33
C ILE A 147 8.89 -6.53 2.52
N HIS A 148 8.01 -6.10 3.43
CA HIS A 148 7.65 -6.87 4.61
C HIS A 148 6.23 -7.41 4.47
N PHE A 149 6.01 -8.67 4.86
CA PHE A 149 4.69 -9.29 4.88
C PHE A 149 4.21 -9.54 6.31
N SER A 150 2.96 -9.19 6.58
CA SER A 150 2.31 -9.48 7.86
C SER A 150 2.03 -10.95 8.06
N ALA A 151 1.71 -11.34 9.30
CA ALA A 151 1.33 -12.71 9.61
C ALA A 151 0.09 -13.14 8.79
N ASP A 152 -0.90 -12.26 8.66
CA ASP A 152 -2.13 -12.56 7.94
C ASP A 152 -1.91 -12.66 6.43
N GLU A 153 -1.09 -11.78 5.84
CA GLU A 153 -0.67 -11.89 4.44
C GLU A 153 0.03 -13.22 4.17
N ARG A 154 0.98 -13.61 5.04
CA ARG A 154 1.68 -14.90 4.94
C ARG A 154 0.72 -16.07 5.07
N ILE A 155 -0.24 -16.03 5.99
CA ILE A 155 -1.25 -17.10 6.16
C ILE A 155 -2.12 -17.22 4.91
N ARG A 156 -2.67 -16.10 4.40
CA ARG A 156 -3.49 -16.08 3.19
C ARG A 156 -2.73 -16.63 1.99
N ALA A 157 -1.53 -16.13 1.73
CA ALA A 157 -0.72 -16.56 0.60
C ALA A 157 -0.28 -18.03 0.71
N ASN A 158 0.08 -18.52 1.91
CA ASN A 158 0.34 -19.94 2.13
C ASN A 158 -0.91 -20.81 1.88
N GLY A 159 -2.09 -20.33 2.26
CA GLY A 159 -3.37 -20.98 1.96
C GLY A 159 -3.60 -21.13 0.45
N MET A 160 -3.33 -20.07 -0.32
CA MET A 160 -3.40 -20.09 -1.78
C MET A 160 -2.42 -21.11 -2.39
N ILE A 161 -1.16 -21.10 -1.96
CA ILE A 161 -0.14 -22.08 -2.41
C ILE A 161 -0.60 -23.51 -2.09
N ARG A 162 -1.13 -23.74 -0.89
CA ARG A 162 -1.62 -25.06 -0.49
C ARG A 162 -2.77 -25.53 -1.37
N SER A 163 -3.76 -24.67 -1.59
CA SER A 163 -4.93 -24.91 -2.44
C SER A 163 -4.53 -25.28 -3.88
N LEU A 164 -3.57 -24.54 -4.45
CA LEU A 164 -3.02 -24.81 -5.79
C LEU A 164 -2.25 -26.14 -5.87
N TYR A 165 -1.46 -26.45 -4.84
CA TYR A 165 -0.71 -27.71 -4.75
C TYR A 165 -1.62 -28.93 -4.64
N ASP A 166 -2.62 -28.86 -3.76
CA ASP A 166 -3.56 -29.96 -3.51
C ASP A 166 -4.57 -30.16 -4.65
N GLY A 167 -4.59 -29.23 -5.63
CA GLY A 167 -5.48 -29.31 -6.80
C GLY A 167 -6.95 -29.06 -6.45
N THR A 168 -7.21 -28.43 -5.31
CA THR A 168 -8.50 -27.93 -4.88
C THR A 168 -8.47 -26.40 -4.86
N PRO A 169 -8.29 -25.73 -6.02
CA PRO A 169 -8.42 -24.28 -6.06
C PRO A 169 -9.81 -23.96 -5.50
N GLU A 170 -9.87 -23.21 -4.40
CA GLU A 170 -11.15 -22.70 -3.91
C GLU A 170 -11.85 -22.02 -5.08
N SER A 171 -13.17 -22.24 -5.20
CA SER A 171 -13.98 -21.57 -6.23
C SER A 171 -13.94 -20.07 -5.97
N MET A 172 -12.95 -19.40 -6.55
CA MET A 172 -12.84 -17.95 -6.54
C MET A 172 -13.52 -17.40 -7.79
N PRO A 173 -14.12 -16.20 -7.71
CA PRO A 173 -14.98 -15.66 -8.77
C PRO A 173 -14.27 -15.67 -10.13
N GLU A 174 -14.99 -16.11 -11.16
CA GLU A 174 -14.59 -15.93 -12.54
C GLU A 174 -14.40 -14.42 -12.82
N GLU A 175 -13.33 -14.10 -13.55
CA GLU A 175 -12.94 -12.75 -13.99
C GLU A 175 -12.35 -11.81 -12.92
N ALA A 176 -11.25 -12.23 -12.30
CA ALA A 176 -10.22 -11.27 -11.91
C ALA A 176 -9.42 -10.88 -13.17
N GLU A 177 -9.92 -9.91 -13.95
CA GLU A 177 -8.94 -8.95 -14.48
C GLU A 177 -8.13 -8.45 -13.27
N VAL A 178 -6.85 -8.16 -13.47
CA VAL A 178 -5.98 -7.59 -12.44
C VAL A 178 -6.50 -6.18 -12.11
N ARG A 179 -7.61 -6.12 -11.39
CA ARG A 179 -8.32 -4.94 -10.94
C ARG A 179 -8.27 -4.91 -9.42
N GLU A 180 -8.27 -3.71 -8.89
CA GLU A 180 -8.35 -3.49 -7.46
C GLU A 180 -9.68 -4.00 -6.92
N GLU A 181 -9.70 -4.46 -5.67
CA GLU A 181 -10.98 -4.71 -4.99
C GLU A 181 -11.74 -3.38 -4.85
N ASP A 182 -12.99 -3.37 -5.32
CA ASP A 182 -13.86 -2.21 -5.27
C ASP A 182 -14.08 -1.74 -3.81
N THR A 183 -14.19 -0.41 -3.63
CA THR A 183 -14.55 0.18 -2.33
C THR A 183 -15.93 -0.32 -1.92
N GLN A 184 -16.01 -0.96 -0.75
CA GLN A 184 -17.29 -1.43 -0.21
C GLN A 184 -17.97 -0.31 0.58
N THR A 185 -19.30 -0.27 0.55
CA THR A 185 -20.08 0.67 1.37
C THR A 185 -20.65 -0.05 2.58
N ILE A 186 -20.42 0.49 3.78
CA ILE A 186 -21.01 0.02 5.04
C ILE A 186 -21.63 1.19 5.80
N SER A 187 -22.61 0.92 6.67
CA SER A 187 -23.17 1.97 7.53
C SER A 187 -22.16 2.38 8.61
N ALA A 188 -22.01 3.68 8.87
CA ALA A 188 -21.18 4.17 9.97
C ALA A 188 -21.64 3.66 11.35
N LEU A 189 -22.91 3.26 11.50
CA LEU A 189 -23.44 2.64 12.73
C LEU A 189 -22.81 1.28 13.06
N SER A 190 -22.20 0.62 12.06
CA SER A 190 -21.51 -0.66 12.28
C SER A 190 -20.19 -0.47 13.02
N LEU A 191 -19.64 0.75 13.04
CA LEU A 191 -18.40 1.03 13.72
C LEU A 191 -18.57 0.99 15.25
N PRO A 192 -17.63 0.40 16.00
CA PRO A 192 -17.66 0.43 17.46
C PRO A 192 -17.59 1.88 17.98
N ALA A 193 -18.29 2.15 19.09
CA ALA A 193 -18.23 3.47 19.74
C ALA A 193 -16.79 3.90 20.06
N SER A 194 -15.93 2.96 20.45
CA SER A 194 -14.52 3.23 20.72
C SER A 194 -13.75 3.78 19.51
N VAL A 195 -14.14 3.41 18.29
CA VAL A 195 -13.56 3.96 17.03
C VAL A 195 -14.12 5.36 16.77
N LEU A 196 -15.41 5.57 17.02
CA LEU A 196 -16.06 6.87 16.81
C LEU A 196 -15.62 7.93 17.85
N GLU A 197 -15.09 7.50 18.99
CA GLU A 197 -14.58 8.36 20.07
C GLU A 197 -13.07 8.62 19.98
N GLU A 198 -12.38 8.07 18.98
CA GLU A 198 -10.93 8.28 18.79
C GLU A 198 -10.58 9.75 18.58
N THR A 199 -9.34 10.08 18.94
CA THR A 199 -8.73 11.39 18.63
C THR A 199 -7.61 11.19 17.62
N GLY A 200 -7.28 12.24 16.89
CA GLY A 200 -6.28 12.16 15.84
C GLY A 200 -5.85 13.53 15.35
N MET A 201 -5.43 13.59 14.09
CA MET A 201 -4.85 14.79 13.49
C MET A 201 -5.80 15.40 12.48
N ALA A 202 -6.12 16.68 12.64
CA ALA A 202 -6.88 17.47 11.68
C ALA A 202 -5.94 18.21 10.73
N PHE A 203 -6.29 18.18 9.44
CA PHE A 203 -5.73 19.02 8.38
C PHE A 203 -6.75 20.10 8.04
N VAL A 204 -6.45 21.34 8.42
CA VAL A 204 -7.37 22.47 8.29
C VAL A 204 -7.13 23.18 6.96
N LEU A 205 -8.20 23.37 6.19
CA LEU A 205 -8.18 23.91 4.82
C LEU A 205 -9.11 25.13 4.68
N GLU A 206 -8.69 26.15 3.93
CA GLU A 206 -9.56 27.28 3.52
C GLU A 206 -10.53 26.87 2.41
N TYR A 207 -11.55 26.10 2.77
CA TYR A 207 -12.46 25.50 1.80
C TYR A 207 -13.25 26.52 0.97
N ASN A 208 -13.65 27.65 1.55
CA ASN A 208 -14.29 28.74 0.79
C ASN A 208 -13.41 29.26 -0.34
N ARG A 209 -12.09 29.35 -0.12
CA ARG A 209 -11.14 29.78 -1.14
C ARG A 209 -10.99 28.72 -2.23
N MET A 210 -10.97 27.45 -1.85
CA MET A 210 -10.96 26.32 -2.77
C MET A 210 -12.21 26.35 -3.67
N MET A 211 -13.40 26.47 -3.07
CA MET A 211 -14.67 26.57 -3.79
C MET A 211 -14.73 27.80 -4.71
N ALA A 212 -14.21 28.95 -4.26
CA ALA A 212 -14.17 30.16 -5.08
C ALA A 212 -13.24 30.03 -6.30
N THR A 213 -12.19 29.21 -6.20
CA THR A 213 -11.19 29.02 -7.25
C THR A 213 -11.60 27.94 -8.25
N HIS A 214 -12.14 26.82 -7.76
CA HIS A 214 -12.39 25.61 -8.56
C HIS A 214 -13.89 25.34 -8.81
N GLY A 215 -14.79 25.93 -8.03
CA GLY A 215 -16.19 25.51 -7.93
C GLY A 215 -16.38 24.41 -6.89
N GLU A 216 -17.62 24.21 -6.44
CA GLU A 216 -17.95 23.26 -5.36
C GLU A 216 -17.61 21.80 -5.72
N GLU A 217 -18.08 21.33 -6.88
CA GLU A 217 -17.87 19.93 -7.33
C GLU A 217 -16.38 19.60 -7.50
N GLU A 218 -15.62 20.50 -8.13
CA GLU A 218 -14.19 20.30 -8.36
C GLU A 218 -13.39 20.39 -7.05
N ALA A 219 -13.78 21.26 -6.12
CA ALA A 219 -13.15 21.33 -4.80
C ALA A 219 -13.38 20.03 -4.00
N GLN A 220 -14.61 19.49 -4.01
CA GLN A 220 -14.92 18.20 -3.38
C GLN A 220 -14.13 17.07 -4.04
N HIS A 221 -14.06 17.04 -5.38
CA HIS A 221 -13.31 16.05 -6.13
C HIS A 221 -11.80 16.12 -5.82
N LEU A 222 -11.21 17.32 -5.75
CA LEU A 222 -9.81 17.52 -5.40
C LEU A 222 -9.51 16.98 -3.99
N LEU A 223 -10.35 17.28 -3.00
CA LEU A 223 -10.15 16.78 -1.64
C LEU A 223 -10.28 15.26 -1.56
N MET A 224 -11.33 14.70 -2.14
CA MET A 224 -11.56 13.26 -2.11
C MET A 224 -10.50 12.49 -2.90
N SER A 225 -10.02 13.01 -4.02
CA SER A 225 -8.91 12.42 -4.77
C SER A 225 -7.61 12.47 -3.97
N THR A 226 -7.32 13.58 -3.29
CA THR A 226 -6.14 13.72 -2.41
C THR A 226 -6.19 12.72 -1.25
N VAL A 227 -7.35 12.58 -0.60
CA VAL A 227 -7.59 11.58 0.45
C VAL A 227 -7.41 10.17 -0.08
N LYS A 228 -7.99 9.84 -1.25
CA LYS A 228 -7.82 8.54 -1.89
C LYS A 228 -6.36 8.24 -2.20
N GLN A 229 -5.60 9.20 -2.72
CA GLN A 229 -4.16 9.05 -2.97
C GLN A 229 -3.41 8.69 -1.69
N ALA A 230 -3.66 9.39 -0.59
CA ALA A 230 -3.07 9.07 0.72
C ALA A 230 -3.40 7.65 1.18
N VAL A 231 -4.68 7.26 1.09
CA VAL A 231 -5.14 5.90 1.45
C VAL A 231 -4.48 4.83 0.57
N TRP A 232 -4.27 5.11 -0.72
CA TRP A 232 -3.66 4.15 -1.64
C TRP A 232 -2.18 3.97 -1.36
N VAL A 233 -1.45 5.05 -1.04
CA VAL A 233 -0.07 4.95 -0.56
C VAL A 233 -0.01 4.13 0.73
N MET A 234 -0.93 4.35 1.68
CA MET A 234 -1.02 3.53 2.91
C MET A 234 -1.23 2.04 2.59
N ARG A 235 -2.20 1.73 1.73
CA ARG A 235 -2.55 0.35 1.33
C ARG A 235 -1.42 -0.36 0.61
N ARG A 236 -0.53 0.38 -0.07
CA ARG A 236 0.60 -0.16 -0.84
C ARG A 236 1.96 0.12 -0.22
N HIS A 237 1.99 0.54 1.03
CA HIS A 237 3.23 0.81 1.73
C HIS A 237 4.08 -0.45 1.82
N SER A 238 5.41 -0.37 1.70
CA SER A 238 6.32 -1.54 1.73
C SER A 238 6.36 -2.23 3.11
N ARG A 239 6.27 -1.45 4.18
CA ARG A 239 6.09 -1.90 5.58
C ARG A 239 4.66 -2.41 5.83
N SER A 240 4.53 -3.65 6.27
CA SER A 240 3.22 -4.26 6.55
C SER A 240 2.46 -3.60 7.70
N GLU A 241 3.16 -3.09 8.73
CA GLU A 241 2.52 -2.36 9.84
C GLU A 241 1.77 -1.09 9.41
N VAL A 242 2.15 -0.50 8.27
CA VAL A 242 1.42 0.63 7.67
C VAL A 242 0.20 0.13 6.91
N ARG A 243 0.34 -0.96 6.12
CA ARG A 243 -0.78 -1.57 5.39
C ARG A 243 -1.84 -2.19 6.30
N ASP A 244 -1.43 -2.72 7.44
CA ASP A 244 -2.35 -3.33 8.42
C ASP A 244 -2.89 -2.30 9.42
N SER A 245 -2.47 -1.04 9.33
CA SER A 245 -3.00 0.00 10.20
C SER A 245 -4.49 0.21 9.93
N SER A 246 -5.23 0.55 10.98
CA SER A 246 -6.64 0.91 10.85
C SER A 246 -6.83 2.38 11.15
N PHE A 247 -7.56 3.08 10.29
CA PHE A 247 -7.85 4.49 10.47
C PHE A 247 -9.18 4.90 9.86
N THR A 248 -9.75 5.98 10.36
CA THR A 248 -10.99 6.60 9.91
C THR A 248 -10.69 8.02 9.46
N VAL A 249 -11.18 8.39 8.28
CA VAL A 249 -11.14 9.76 7.77
C VAL A 249 -12.48 10.42 8.04
N TRP A 250 -12.45 11.58 8.68
CA TRP A 250 -13.60 12.38 9.04
C TRP A 250 -13.55 13.72 8.33
N ALA A 251 -14.72 14.33 8.11
CA ALA A 251 -14.82 15.72 7.66
C ALA A 251 -15.66 16.53 8.64
N ALA A 252 -15.15 17.70 9.02
CA ALA A 252 -15.89 18.72 9.76
C ALA A 252 -15.84 20.03 8.98
N GLU A 253 -17.00 20.68 8.83
CA GLU A 253 -17.06 22.03 8.28
C GLU A 253 -17.36 23.00 9.43
N GLN A 254 -16.50 24.00 9.59
CA GLN A 254 -16.64 25.03 10.62
C GLN A 254 -16.43 26.41 10.01
N ALA A 255 -17.51 27.18 9.95
CA ALA A 255 -17.54 28.52 9.36
C ALA A 255 -17.01 28.53 7.91
N GLU A 256 -15.79 29.02 7.70
CA GLU A 256 -15.18 29.14 6.37
C GLU A 256 -14.10 28.08 6.09
N ARG A 257 -13.95 27.11 7.01
CA ARG A 257 -12.89 26.10 7.00
C ARG A 257 -13.46 24.69 6.97
N LEU A 258 -12.77 23.82 6.25
CA LEU A 258 -12.98 22.38 6.31
C LEU A 258 -11.80 21.74 7.04
N SER A 259 -12.09 20.81 7.93
CA SER A 259 -11.09 19.99 8.60
C SER A 259 -11.26 18.54 8.16
N LEU A 260 -10.22 17.97 7.54
CA LEU A 260 -10.13 16.53 7.33
C LEU A 260 -9.36 15.92 8.49
N ILE A 261 -9.99 15.03 9.26
CA ILE A 261 -9.38 14.47 10.47
C ILE A 261 -9.12 12.99 10.25
N VAL A 262 -7.91 12.52 10.59
CA VAL A 262 -7.54 11.10 10.53
C VAL A 262 -7.40 10.56 11.95
N THR A 263 -8.18 9.54 12.30
CA THR A 263 -8.12 8.86 13.61
C THR A 263 -7.83 7.37 13.49
N PRO A 264 -7.05 6.77 14.41
CA PRO A 264 -6.23 7.43 15.41
C PRO A 264 -5.06 8.18 14.74
N SER A 265 -4.27 8.93 15.51
CA SER A 265 -3.04 9.53 14.98
C SER A 265 -2.10 8.44 14.44
N LEU A 266 -1.69 8.59 13.18
CA LEU A 266 -0.75 7.70 12.52
C LEU A 266 0.72 8.10 12.74
N SER A 267 1.00 9.14 13.54
CA SER A 267 2.37 9.67 13.72
C SER A 267 3.38 8.61 14.16
N HIS A 268 2.96 7.73 15.07
CA HIS A 268 3.78 6.63 15.58
C HIS A 268 4.28 5.64 14.50
N LEU A 269 3.58 5.54 13.36
CA LEU A 269 4.00 4.69 12.24
C LEU A 269 5.16 5.31 11.44
N PHE A 270 5.33 6.63 11.53
CA PHE A 270 6.26 7.42 10.70
C PHE A 270 7.30 8.20 11.53
N GLU A 271 7.38 7.97 12.85
CA GLU A 271 8.19 8.75 13.81
C GLU A 271 9.69 8.40 13.85
N VAL A 272 10.25 7.72 12.83
CA VAL A 272 11.67 7.36 12.82
C VAL A 272 12.52 8.50 12.25
N VAL A 273 13.35 9.07 13.13
CA VAL A 273 14.37 10.09 12.86
C VAL A 273 15.33 9.57 11.78
N HIS A 274 15.24 10.13 10.56
CA HIS A 274 16.21 10.15 9.43
C HIS A 274 15.66 9.75 8.05
N MET A 275 14.48 10.19 7.62
CA MET A 275 13.94 9.70 6.34
C MET A 275 13.47 10.82 5.41
N SER A 276 13.63 10.58 4.11
CA SER A 276 13.29 11.42 2.96
C SER A 276 11.80 11.79 2.91
N GLU A 277 11.40 12.70 2.01
CA GLU A 277 9.99 13.07 1.77
C GLU A 277 9.08 11.85 1.50
N ASP A 278 9.66 10.71 1.09
CA ASP A 278 8.97 9.45 0.76
C ASP A 278 8.46 8.65 1.96
N GLU A 279 8.98 8.89 3.17
CA GLU A 279 8.54 8.20 4.40
C GLU A 279 7.67 9.08 5.32
N ALA A 280 7.28 10.27 4.84
CA ALA A 280 6.32 11.10 5.53
C ALA A 280 4.94 10.44 5.52
N ASN A 281 4.15 10.66 6.59
CA ASN A 281 2.74 10.28 6.64
C ASN A 281 2.03 10.69 5.33
N PRO A 282 1.46 9.76 4.55
CA PRO A 282 0.88 10.07 3.24
C PRO A 282 -0.19 11.16 3.30
N PHE A 283 -1.00 11.18 4.37
CA PHE A 283 -1.98 12.25 4.56
C PHE A 283 -1.32 13.62 4.70
N SER A 284 -0.25 13.71 5.49
CA SER A 284 0.52 14.94 5.64
C SER A 284 1.16 15.35 4.32
N ARG A 285 1.81 14.41 3.61
CA ARG A 285 2.47 14.68 2.34
C ARG A 285 1.50 15.25 1.29
N PHE A 286 0.32 14.66 1.13
CA PHE A 286 -0.61 15.15 0.11
C PHE A 286 -1.39 16.38 0.57
N LEU A 287 -2.00 16.36 1.76
CA LEU A 287 -2.88 17.45 2.20
C LEU A 287 -2.13 18.76 2.48
N MET A 288 -0.89 18.70 2.97
CA MET A 288 -0.09 19.90 3.25
C MET A 288 0.46 20.56 1.98
N THR A 289 0.43 19.88 0.83
CA THR A 289 0.84 20.46 -0.46
C THR A 289 -0.27 21.25 -1.14
N LEU A 290 -1.51 21.15 -0.65
CA LEU A 290 -2.64 21.91 -1.17
C LEU A 290 -2.43 23.42 -0.88
N PRO A 291 -2.65 24.32 -1.86
CA PRO A 291 -2.48 25.76 -1.64
C PRO A 291 -3.37 26.36 -0.53
N GLU A 292 -4.52 25.72 -0.27
CA GLU A 292 -5.50 26.11 0.74
C GLU A 292 -5.20 25.52 2.13
N PHE A 293 -4.12 24.75 2.28
CA PHE A 293 -3.72 24.24 3.58
C PHE A 293 -3.33 25.37 4.55
N VAL A 294 -3.86 25.30 5.77
CA VAL A 294 -3.62 26.30 6.82
C VAL A 294 -2.68 25.77 7.89
N GLN A 295 -3.08 24.67 8.55
CA GLN A 295 -2.35 24.10 9.68
C GLN A 295 -2.79 22.66 9.97
N THR A 296 -1.98 21.97 10.77
CA THR A 296 -2.35 20.72 11.44
C THR A 296 -2.60 20.96 12.93
N GLU A 297 -3.56 20.25 13.50
CA GLU A 297 -3.86 20.30 14.94
C GLU A 297 -4.40 18.96 15.46
N ASP A 298 -4.20 18.70 16.75
CA ASP A 298 -4.83 17.55 17.41
C ASP A 298 -6.33 17.81 17.54
N ALA A 299 -7.14 16.82 17.15
CA ALA A 299 -8.58 16.97 17.07
C ALA A 299 -9.32 15.74 17.60
N ALA A 300 -10.45 16.01 18.25
CA ALA A 300 -11.48 15.03 18.54
C ALA A 300 -12.64 15.24 17.54
N PRO A 301 -12.85 14.35 16.55
CA PRO A 301 -13.86 14.53 15.51
C PRO A 301 -15.26 14.84 16.07
N LEU A 302 -15.66 14.12 17.14
CA LEU A 302 -16.93 14.36 17.82
C LEU A 302 -17.07 15.79 18.34
N GLN A 303 -16.01 16.38 18.91
CA GLN A 303 -16.07 17.77 19.40
C GLN A 303 -16.27 18.78 18.28
N LEU A 304 -15.73 18.48 17.10
CA LEU A 304 -15.78 19.36 15.95
C LEU A 304 -17.07 19.25 15.14
N GLY A 305 -17.98 18.33 15.49
CA GLY A 305 -19.16 18.03 14.69
C GLY A 305 -18.84 17.28 13.40
N ALA A 306 -17.73 16.54 13.38
CA ALA A 306 -17.28 15.83 12.19
C ALA A 306 -18.15 14.60 11.88
N PHE A 307 -18.24 14.24 10.60
CA PHE A 307 -18.85 13.00 10.15
C PHE A 307 -17.78 12.06 9.56
N PRO A 308 -17.83 10.75 9.86
CA PRO A 308 -16.87 9.79 9.33
C PRO A 308 -17.21 9.48 7.87
N LEU A 309 -16.23 9.58 6.98
CA LEU A 309 -16.41 9.39 5.54
C LEU A 309 -15.87 8.05 5.05
N LEU A 310 -14.69 7.67 5.54
CA LEU A 310 -13.98 6.47 5.11
C LEU A 310 -13.44 5.73 6.33
N ARG A 311 -13.46 4.41 6.27
CA ARG A 311 -12.73 3.54 7.20
C ARG A 311 -11.79 2.67 6.40
N TYR A 312 -10.52 2.66 6.79
CA TYR A 312 -9.55 1.67 6.35
C TYR A 312 -9.28 0.72 7.51
N GLU A 313 -9.41 -0.57 7.27
CA GLU A 313 -9.16 -1.61 8.28
C GLU A 313 -8.90 -2.95 7.58
N ASN A 314 -7.91 -3.71 8.06
CA ASN A 314 -7.57 -5.04 7.54
C ASN A 314 -7.31 -5.07 6.02
N GLY A 315 -6.66 -4.04 5.47
CA GLY A 315 -6.37 -3.96 4.04
C GLY A 315 -7.56 -3.53 3.16
N GLN A 316 -8.74 -3.33 3.75
CA GLN A 316 -9.97 -2.98 3.04
C GLN A 316 -10.33 -1.51 3.29
N LEU A 317 -10.76 -0.84 2.21
CA LEU A 317 -11.29 0.51 2.26
C LEU A 317 -12.82 0.45 2.19
N TYR A 318 -13.46 1.04 3.19
CA TYR A 318 -14.90 1.16 3.30
C TYR A 318 -15.32 2.63 3.16
N HIS A 319 -16.31 2.87 2.31
CA HIS A 319 -17.09 4.10 2.32
C HIS A 319 -18.17 4.01 3.39
N LEU A 320 -18.27 5.03 4.23
CA LEU A 320 -19.20 5.06 5.35
C LEU A 320 -20.48 5.79 4.94
N GLU A 321 -21.59 5.05 4.89
CA GLU A 321 -22.91 5.62 4.65
C GLU A 321 -23.38 6.40 5.88
N LEU A 322 -23.86 7.61 5.63
CA LEU A 322 -24.37 8.55 6.62
C LEU A 322 -25.88 8.72 6.43
N ASP A 323 -26.64 8.52 7.50
CA ASP A 323 -28.08 8.75 7.56
C ASP A 323 -28.46 9.51 8.85
N GLU A 324 -29.75 9.83 9.00
CA GLU A 324 -30.26 10.50 10.20
C GLU A 324 -30.01 9.70 11.48
N ILE A 325 -29.94 8.37 11.39
CA ILE A 325 -29.72 7.48 12.53
C ILE A 325 -28.25 7.57 12.98
N VAL A 326 -27.29 7.64 12.03
CA VAL A 326 -25.88 7.92 12.30
C VAL A 326 -25.74 9.25 13.01
N GLN A 327 -26.39 10.31 12.53
CA GLN A 327 -26.35 11.63 13.18
C GLN A 327 -26.87 11.56 14.63
N GLN A 328 -28.01 10.89 14.86
CA GLN A 328 -28.54 10.69 16.21
C GLN A 328 -27.60 9.88 17.10
N HIS A 329 -26.90 8.88 16.53
CA HIS A 329 -25.92 8.08 17.25
C HIS A 329 -24.70 8.93 17.65
N LEU A 330 -24.12 9.70 16.72
CA LEU A 330 -23.03 10.63 17.01
C LEU A 330 -23.43 11.68 18.04
N ALA A 331 -24.65 12.23 17.96
CA ALA A 331 -25.19 13.15 18.96
C ALA A 331 -25.25 12.52 20.36
N LYS A 332 -25.64 11.24 20.44
CA LYS A 332 -25.68 10.50 21.71
C LYS A 332 -24.27 10.27 22.26
N LEU A 333 -23.33 9.83 21.43
CA LEU A 333 -21.92 9.64 21.82
C LEU A 333 -21.31 10.96 22.30
N PHE A 334 -21.53 12.06 21.57
CA PHE A 334 -21.10 13.40 21.97
C PHE A 334 -21.61 13.77 23.36
N THR A 335 -22.90 13.58 23.61
CA THR A 335 -23.52 13.95 24.90
C THR A 335 -22.92 13.15 26.06
N GLN A 336 -22.52 11.90 25.80
CA GLN A 336 -21.87 11.04 26.79
C GLN A 336 -20.41 11.45 27.04
N ALA A 337 -19.66 11.76 25.98
CA ALA A 337 -18.26 12.14 26.07
C ALA A 337 -18.04 13.57 26.58
N PHE A 338 -18.95 14.51 26.27
CA PHE A 338 -18.81 15.95 26.52
C PHE A 338 -20.05 16.54 27.21
N PRO A 339 -20.34 16.15 28.46
CA PRO A 339 -21.53 16.61 29.16
C PRO A 339 -21.50 18.13 29.40
N GLY A 340 -22.57 18.81 29.00
CA GLY A 340 -22.76 20.26 29.22
C GLY A 340 -22.20 21.18 28.12
N ILE A 341 -21.65 20.61 27.04
CA ILE A 341 -21.28 21.36 25.82
C ILE A 341 -22.45 21.32 24.83
N LEU A 342 -22.61 22.38 24.03
CA LEU A 342 -23.60 22.42 22.95
C LEU A 342 -23.28 21.29 21.94
N ASN A 343 -24.28 20.47 21.64
CA ASN A 343 -24.12 19.34 20.75
C ASN A 343 -24.13 19.80 19.28
N PRO A 344 -23.03 19.62 18.52
CA PRO A 344 -22.94 20.08 17.13
C PRO A 344 -23.78 19.24 16.16
N TYR A 345 -24.32 18.11 16.61
CA TYR A 345 -25.13 17.19 15.80
C TYR A 345 -26.64 17.38 15.99
N MET A 346 -27.08 18.34 16.81
CA MET A 346 -28.49 18.58 17.16
C MET A 346 -29.12 19.78 16.46
#